data_AF-A0A962CFH1-F1
#
_entry.id   AF-A0A962CFH1-F1
#
_cell.length_a   1.000
_cell.length_b   1.000
_cell.length_c   1.000
_cell.angle_alpha   90.00
_cell.angle_beta   90.00
_cell.angle_gamma   90.00
#
_symmetry.space_group_name_H-M   'P 1'
#
loop_
_entity.id
_entity.type
_entity.pdbx_description
1 polymer ?
#
loop_
_entity_poly.entity_id
_entity_poly.type
_entity_poly.pdbx_seq_one_letter_code
_entity_poly.pdbx_strand_id
1 'polypeptide(L)'
;AAGSGPEIKNGSGASAIASYSVIAGGCPAGTTCDNTIDTDPLLDVLADNGGFTRTIALLLGSTAVDAGSNGTCPAADQRGVARPQGPLCDIGAYEWIDTDTIFVDGFD
;
A
#
# COMPACT_ATOMS: atom_id res chain seq x y z
N ALA A 1 27.68 -14.13 -1.95
CA ALA A 1 27.66 -14.02 -0.47
C ALA A 1 26.20 -14.01 -0.04
N ALA A 2 25.74 -15.07 0.63
CA ALA A 2 24.37 -15.16 1.14
C ALA A 2 24.34 -14.61 2.57
N GLY A 3 23.78 -13.41 2.76
CA GLY A 3 23.65 -12.76 4.08
C GLY A 3 22.83 -13.60 5.05
N SER A 4 23.27 -13.68 6.30
CA SER A 4 22.69 -14.55 7.35
C SER A 4 21.68 -13.83 8.25
N GLY A 5 20.88 -12.90 7.70
CA GLY A 5 19.80 -12.27 8.46
C GLY A 5 18.43 -12.90 8.21
N PRO A 6 17.34 -12.36 8.81
CA PRO A 6 15.96 -12.84 8.67
C PRO A 6 15.35 -12.60 7.28
N GLU A 7 16.14 -12.22 6.28
CA GLU A 7 15.70 -12.02 4.90
C GLU A 7 15.13 -13.31 4.27
N ILE A 8 14.05 -13.14 3.50
CA ILE A 8 13.51 -14.18 2.63
C ILE A 8 14.51 -14.42 1.49
N LYS A 9 14.86 -15.69 1.22
CA LYS A 9 15.80 -16.07 0.16
C LYS A 9 15.14 -16.95 -0.88
N ASN A 10 15.56 -16.79 -2.12
CA ASN A 10 15.21 -17.68 -3.22
C ASN A 10 16.19 -18.86 -3.28
N GLY A 11 15.80 -20.01 -2.72
CA GLY A 11 16.65 -21.20 -2.63
C GLY A 11 16.73 -22.07 -3.89
N SER A 12 15.85 -21.85 -4.89
CA SER A 12 15.67 -22.76 -6.03
C SER A 12 15.46 -22.07 -7.38
N GLY A 13 15.82 -20.78 -7.49
CA GLY A 13 15.77 -20.05 -8.77
C GLY A 13 14.35 -19.68 -9.23
N ALA A 14 13.38 -19.58 -8.31
CA ALA A 14 12.04 -19.09 -8.63
C ALA A 14 12.06 -17.62 -9.05
N SER A 15 11.23 -17.20 -10.01
CA SER A 15 11.06 -15.76 -10.27
C SER A 15 10.20 -15.16 -9.16
N ALA A 16 10.63 -14.05 -8.55
CA ALA A 16 9.75 -13.30 -7.67
C ALA A 16 8.64 -12.67 -8.51
N ILE A 17 7.43 -12.53 -7.94
CA ILE A 17 6.34 -11.78 -8.57
C ILE A 17 6.02 -10.61 -7.66
N ALA A 18 6.05 -9.41 -8.21
CA ALA A 18 5.63 -8.19 -7.51
C ALA A 18 4.48 -7.56 -8.29
N SER A 19 3.29 -7.57 -7.69
CA SER A 19 2.10 -6.98 -8.29
C SER A 19 1.54 -5.92 -7.34
N TYR A 20 1.16 -4.75 -7.87
CA TYR A 20 0.58 -3.65 -7.08
C TYR A 20 1.46 -3.28 -5.88
N SER A 21 2.73 -2.96 -6.14
CA SER A 21 3.76 -2.79 -5.12
C SER A 21 4.56 -1.51 -5.32
N VAL A 22 4.98 -0.86 -4.23
CA VAL A 22 5.91 0.26 -4.26
C VAL A 22 7.32 -0.25 -4.03
N ILE A 23 8.20 -0.10 -5.01
CA ILE A 23 9.57 -0.62 -4.99
C ILE A 23 10.53 0.48 -5.44
N ALA A 24 11.40 0.91 -4.53
CA ALA A 24 12.42 1.90 -4.84
C ALA A 24 13.35 1.38 -5.95
N GLY A 25 13.51 2.15 -7.01
CA GLY A 25 14.27 1.75 -8.20
C GLY A 25 13.50 0.84 -9.18
N GLY A 26 12.20 0.63 -8.94
CA GLY A 26 11.30 -0.10 -9.83
C GLY A 26 11.48 -1.61 -9.77
N CYS A 27 11.12 -2.28 -10.88
CA CYS A 27 11.10 -3.73 -10.94
C CYS A 27 12.50 -4.35 -10.78
N PRO A 28 12.77 -5.16 -9.72
CA PRO A 28 14.08 -5.76 -9.53
C PRO A 28 14.41 -6.81 -10.60
N ALA A 29 15.71 -6.99 -10.90
CA ALA A 29 16.16 -8.02 -11.83
C ALA A 29 15.77 -9.43 -11.33
N GLY A 30 15.20 -10.24 -12.23
CA GLY A 30 14.71 -11.58 -11.88
C GLY A 30 13.34 -11.59 -11.18
N THR A 31 12.63 -10.45 -11.20
CA THR A 31 11.24 -10.33 -10.75
C THR A 31 10.33 -10.10 -11.94
N THR A 32 9.17 -10.74 -11.96
CA THR A 32 8.07 -10.38 -12.85
C THR A 32 7.24 -9.32 -12.14
N CYS A 33 7.15 -8.13 -12.73
CA CYS A 33 6.39 -7.03 -12.15
C CYS A 33 5.12 -6.72 -12.92
N ASP A 34 4.08 -6.35 -12.19
CA ASP A 34 2.83 -5.83 -12.73
C ASP A 34 2.38 -4.66 -11.85
N ASN A 35 2.13 -3.51 -12.45
CA ASN A 35 1.73 -2.29 -11.73
C ASN A 35 2.61 -1.97 -10.50
N THR A 36 3.93 -1.86 -10.73
CA THR A 36 4.89 -1.43 -9.70
C THR A 36 5.18 0.05 -9.80
N ILE A 37 5.18 0.74 -8.67
CA ILE A 37 5.45 2.17 -8.55
C ILE A 37 6.83 2.37 -7.91
N ASP A 38 7.63 3.30 -8.44
CA ASP A 38 8.98 3.60 -7.94
C ASP A 38 9.13 5.02 -7.36
N THR A 39 8.06 5.81 -7.40
CA THR A 39 7.98 7.13 -6.79
C THR A 39 7.72 7.03 -5.29
N ASP A 40 8.08 8.10 -4.56
CA ASP A 40 7.82 8.19 -3.12
C ASP A 40 6.31 8.02 -2.84
N PRO A 41 5.91 7.00 -2.06
CA PRO A 41 4.52 6.78 -1.70
C PRO A 41 3.97 7.80 -0.69
N LEU A 42 4.74 8.79 -0.26
CA LEU A 42 4.32 9.83 0.69
C LEU A 42 3.67 9.22 1.93
N LEU A 43 4.47 8.49 2.70
CA LEU A 43 4.02 7.84 3.93
C LEU A 43 4.27 8.73 5.13
N ASP A 44 3.34 8.69 6.10
CA ASP A 44 3.56 9.30 7.42
C ASP A 44 4.42 8.38 8.32
N VAL A 45 4.66 8.81 9.55
CA VAL A 45 5.31 8.00 10.58
C VAL A 45 4.37 6.92 11.14
N LEU A 46 4.94 5.89 11.77
CA LEU A 46 4.16 4.90 12.50
C LEU A 46 3.44 5.55 13.68
N ALA A 47 2.11 5.64 13.60
CA ALA A 47 1.28 6.36 14.55
C ALA A 47 0.04 5.55 14.97
N ASP A 48 -0.65 6.01 16.01
CA ASP A 48 -1.98 5.52 16.34
C ASP A 48 -3.01 6.18 15.43
N ASN A 49 -3.37 5.48 14.36
CA ASN A 49 -4.40 5.91 13.41
C ASN A 49 -5.73 5.17 13.64
N GLY A 50 -5.92 4.61 14.85
CA GLY A 50 -7.02 3.72 15.19
C GLY A 50 -6.75 2.24 14.87
N GLY A 51 -7.67 1.37 15.30
CA GLY A 51 -7.57 -0.09 15.13
C GLY A 51 -6.80 -0.80 16.25
N PHE A 52 -6.38 -2.04 16.00
CA PHE A 52 -5.73 -2.89 17.01
C PHE A 52 -4.22 -2.64 17.16
N THR A 53 -3.59 -2.02 16.15
CA THR A 53 -2.15 -1.77 16.08
C THR A 53 -1.86 -0.44 15.42
N ARG A 54 -0.71 0.17 15.73
CA ARG A 54 -0.22 1.35 15.00
C ARG A 54 -0.01 1.04 13.53
N THR A 55 -0.26 2.03 12.67
CA THR A 55 -0.13 1.90 11.21
C THR A 55 0.65 3.08 10.64
N ILE A 56 1.08 2.97 9.39
CA ILE A 56 1.69 4.05 8.61
C ILE A 56 0.62 4.57 7.66
N ALA A 57 0.19 5.82 7.83
CA ALA A 57 -0.82 6.43 6.98
C ALA A 57 -0.23 6.84 5.63
N LEU A 58 -1.06 6.83 4.58
CA LEU A 58 -0.76 7.54 3.34
C LEU A 58 -0.97 9.03 3.58
N LEU A 59 -0.19 9.90 2.95
CA LEU A 59 -0.39 11.35 2.93
C LEU A 59 -1.14 11.78 1.67
N LEU A 60 -1.69 12.99 1.68
CA LEU A 60 -2.37 13.57 0.52
C LEU A 60 -1.43 13.59 -0.70
N GLY A 61 -1.94 13.09 -1.84
CA GLY A 61 -1.18 12.98 -3.08
C GLY A 61 -0.26 11.76 -3.16
N SER A 62 -0.34 10.84 -2.19
CA SER A 62 0.38 9.57 -2.21
C SER A 62 0.11 8.79 -3.50
N THR A 63 1.17 8.28 -4.13
CA THR A 63 1.05 7.43 -5.32
C THR A 63 0.52 6.04 -5.02
N ALA A 64 0.37 5.68 -3.74
CA ALA A 64 -0.22 4.41 -3.33
C ALA A 64 -1.76 4.47 -3.25
N VAL A 65 -2.36 5.67 -3.30
CA VAL A 65 -3.81 5.86 -3.30
C VAL A 65 -4.42 5.39 -4.62
N ASP A 66 -5.51 4.62 -4.55
CA ASP A 66 -6.25 4.05 -5.68
C ASP A 66 -5.37 3.26 -6.67
N ALA A 67 -4.24 2.73 -6.20
CA ALA A 67 -3.23 2.10 -7.06
C ALA A 67 -3.22 0.56 -6.95
N GLY A 68 -4.10 -0.02 -6.13
CA GLY A 68 -4.21 -1.46 -5.92
C GLY A 68 -5.15 -2.18 -6.90
N SER A 69 -5.60 -3.37 -6.50
CA SER A 69 -6.59 -4.16 -7.25
C SER A 69 -7.71 -4.66 -6.35
N ASN A 70 -8.94 -4.23 -6.65
CA ASN A 70 -10.14 -4.64 -5.92
C ASN A 70 -10.39 -6.16 -5.97
N GLY A 71 -9.83 -6.86 -6.97
CA GLY A 71 -9.96 -8.31 -7.08
C GLY A 71 -9.07 -9.09 -6.10
N THR A 72 -8.02 -8.45 -5.58
CA THR A 72 -7.02 -9.11 -4.70
C THR A 72 -6.91 -8.47 -3.32
N CYS A 73 -7.43 -7.25 -3.16
CA CYS A 73 -7.38 -6.56 -1.88
C CYS A 73 -8.24 -7.28 -0.81
N PRO A 74 -7.75 -7.38 0.43
CA PRO A 74 -8.57 -7.76 1.56
C PRO A 74 -9.77 -6.81 1.72
N ALA A 75 -10.85 -7.31 2.31
CA ALA A 75 -12.08 -6.52 2.50
C ALA A 75 -11.91 -5.30 3.42
N ALA A 76 -10.90 -5.30 4.29
CA ALA A 76 -10.60 -4.22 5.21
C ALA A 76 -9.08 -4.00 5.36
N ASP A 77 -8.68 -2.78 5.69
CA ASP A 77 -7.31 -2.45 6.05
C ASP A 77 -6.96 -2.89 7.49
N GLN A 78 -5.74 -2.64 7.95
CA GLN A 78 -5.28 -3.08 9.28
C GLN A 78 -6.05 -2.43 10.44
N ARG A 79 -6.71 -1.29 10.20
CA ARG A 79 -7.53 -0.60 11.19
C ARG A 79 -8.97 -1.14 11.22
N GLY A 80 -9.36 -1.91 10.22
CA GLY A 80 -10.72 -2.39 10.01
C GLY A 80 -11.56 -1.48 9.10
N VAL A 81 -10.95 -0.52 8.40
CA VAL A 81 -11.64 0.34 7.43
C VAL A 81 -11.91 -0.48 6.16
N ALA A 82 -13.14 -0.43 5.66
CA ALA A 82 -13.54 -1.17 4.47
C ALA A 82 -12.80 -0.68 3.21
N ARG A 83 -12.54 -1.59 2.26
CA ARG A 83 -11.85 -1.28 1.00
C ARG A 83 -12.74 -1.62 -0.20
N PRO A 84 -12.70 -0.85 -1.31
CA PRO A 84 -12.01 0.43 -1.44
C PRO A 84 -12.84 1.59 -0.85
N GLN A 85 -12.18 2.69 -0.47
CA GLN A 85 -12.85 3.97 -0.17
C GLN A 85 -12.90 4.90 -1.39
N GLY A 86 -12.00 4.71 -2.35
CA GLY A 86 -12.04 5.31 -3.68
C GLY A 86 -12.43 4.32 -4.79
N PRO A 87 -12.15 4.63 -6.05
CA PRO A 87 -12.32 3.70 -7.18
C PRO A 87 -11.59 2.36 -7.00
N LEU A 88 -10.40 2.36 -6.40
CA LEU A 88 -9.57 1.18 -6.18
C LEU A 88 -9.05 1.16 -4.75
N CYS A 89 -8.69 -0.02 -4.24
CA CYS A 89 -8.03 -0.10 -2.94
C CYS A 89 -6.62 0.48 -3.05
N ASP A 90 -6.11 0.97 -1.93
CA ASP A 90 -4.74 1.47 -1.89
C ASP A 90 -3.69 0.36 -1.85
N ILE A 91 -2.45 0.66 -2.20
CA ILE A 91 -1.35 -0.26 -1.97
C ILE A 91 -0.93 -0.19 -0.49
N GLY A 92 -0.99 -1.33 0.21
CA GLY A 92 -0.47 -1.47 1.57
C GLY A 92 -1.53 -1.75 2.64
N ALA A 93 -1.18 -1.43 3.89
CA ALA A 93 -1.94 -1.80 5.09
C ALA A 93 -2.92 -0.72 5.58
N TYR A 94 -2.98 0.42 4.89
CA TYR A 94 -3.80 1.58 5.23
C TYR A 94 -4.62 1.98 4.01
N GLU A 95 -5.91 2.23 4.23
CA GLU A 95 -6.82 2.79 3.21
C GLU A 95 -7.06 4.28 3.49
N TRP A 96 -6.67 5.13 2.55
CA TRP A 96 -6.95 6.55 2.55
C TRP A 96 -8.47 6.78 2.45
N ILE A 97 -8.97 7.63 3.34
CA ILE A 97 -10.36 8.04 3.34
C ILE A 97 -10.35 9.49 2.89
N ASP A 98 -10.87 9.76 1.69
CA ASP A 98 -11.10 11.13 1.27
C ASP A 98 -12.32 11.66 2.04
N THR A 99 -12.06 12.29 3.17
CA THR A 99 -13.07 13.10 3.83
C THR A 99 -13.20 14.40 3.05
N ASP A 100 -13.91 14.37 1.92
CA ASP A 100 -14.37 15.59 1.28
C ASP A 100 -15.32 16.30 2.23
N THR A 101 -14.72 17.10 3.11
CA THR A 101 -15.41 17.86 4.15
C THR A 101 -16.18 19.04 3.57
N ILE A 102 -16.09 19.31 2.25
CA ILE A 102 -16.81 20.41 1.62
C ILE A 102 -18.33 20.14 1.57
N PHE A 103 -18.78 18.89 1.69
CA PHE A 103 -20.22 18.56 1.70
C PHE A 103 -20.68 17.72 2.90
N VAL A 104 -19.82 17.38 3.86
CA VAL A 104 -20.16 16.48 4.97
C VAL A 104 -21.04 17.14 6.04
N ASP A 105 -20.98 18.47 6.20
CA ASP A 105 -21.81 19.24 7.13
C ASP A 105 -22.73 20.28 6.45
N GLY A 106 -22.80 20.27 5.11
CA GLY A 106 -23.66 21.14 4.33
C GLY A 106 -23.02 22.49 4.01
N PHE A 107 -23.48 23.12 2.93
CA PHE A 107 -23.08 24.48 2.60
C PHE A 107 -23.73 25.43 3.62
N ASP A 108 -22.98 25.93 4.61
CA ASP A 108 -23.33 27.15 5.35
C ASP A 108 -22.95 28.40 4.53
#